data_AF-A0A662DQT1-F1
#
_entry.id   AF-A0A662DQT1-F1
#
_cell.length_a   1.000
_cell.length_b   1.000
_cell.length_c   1.000
_cell.angle_alpha   90.00
_cell.angle_beta   90.00
_cell.angle_gamma   90.00
#
_symmetry.space_group_name_H-M   'P 1'
#
loop_
_entity.id
_entity.type
_entity.pdbx_description
1 polymer ?
#
loop_
_entity_poly.entity_id
_entity_poly.type
_entity_poly.pdbx_seq_one_letter_code
_entity_poly.pdbx_strand_id
1 'polypeptide(L)'
;MSSPPANALSYELVAQLDTALTAALADGAVVIVLASDVPRFFAAGADLKLLAEASPDDFGDYLATLRAFIERIGSLGQPTVASISGMALGGGLELALACTFRIAAVDALLGVPEIKLGLLPGAGGTQRLPRLVGRAAALDLL
;
A
#
# COMPACT_ATOMS: atom_id res chain seq x y z
N MET A 1 -3.95 6.09 -9.09
CA MET A 1 -2.67 5.38 -9.21
C MET A 1 -2.60 4.79 -10.59
N SER A 2 -1.53 5.08 -11.33
CA SER A 2 -1.30 4.61 -12.70
C SER A 2 0.17 4.31 -12.90
N SER A 3 0.58 3.08 -12.60
CA SER A 3 1.93 2.58 -12.84
C SER A 3 1.82 1.15 -13.38
N PRO A 4 1.55 0.99 -14.68
CA PRO A 4 1.39 -0.33 -15.27
C PRO A 4 2.69 -1.14 -15.17
N PRO A 5 2.60 -2.49 -15.10
CA PRO A 5 1.38 -3.28 -15.33
C PRO A 5 0.52 -3.53 -14.09
N ALA A 6 0.98 -3.18 -12.88
CA ALA A 6 0.38 -3.70 -11.65
C ALA A 6 0.39 -2.75 -10.43
N ASN A 7 0.70 -1.46 -10.65
CA ASN A 7 0.93 -0.47 -9.58
C ASN A 7 1.90 -1.00 -8.51
N ALA A 8 3.11 -1.39 -8.95
CA ALA A 8 4.20 -1.61 -8.00
C ALA A 8 4.52 -0.27 -7.31
N LEU A 9 4.63 -0.28 -6.00
CA LEU A 9 4.90 0.91 -5.18
C LEU A 9 6.37 1.31 -5.27
N SER A 10 6.85 1.62 -6.47
CA SER A 10 8.20 2.13 -6.71
C SER A 10 8.40 3.50 -6.07
N TYR A 11 9.66 3.93 -5.95
CA TYR A 11 9.97 5.30 -5.52
C TYR A 11 9.23 6.36 -6.32
N GLU A 12 9.14 6.19 -7.65
CA GLU A 12 8.46 7.10 -8.54
C GLU A 12 6.96 7.19 -8.22
N LEU A 13 6.28 6.04 -8.11
CA LEU A 13 4.84 6.04 -7.81
C LEU A 13 4.56 6.63 -6.43
N VAL A 14 5.38 6.29 -5.42
CA VAL A 14 5.24 6.84 -4.06
C VAL A 14 5.42 8.36 -4.07
N ALA A 15 6.43 8.89 -4.77
CA ALA A 15 6.65 10.32 -4.89
C ALA A 15 5.51 11.05 -5.63
N GLN A 16 4.97 10.44 -6.70
CA GLN A 16 3.81 10.97 -7.42
C GLN A 16 2.57 11.01 -6.53
N LEU A 17 2.33 9.97 -5.74
CA LEU A 17 1.20 9.92 -4.80
C LEU A 17 1.34 10.94 -3.68
N ASP A 18 2.54 11.12 -3.14
CA ASP A 18 2.82 12.12 -2.11
C ASP A 18 2.61 13.56 -2.63
N THR A 19 3.06 13.81 -3.87
CA THR A 19 2.83 15.09 -4.55
C THR A 19 1.33 15.35 -4.77
N ALA A 20 0.61 14.36 -5.30
CA ALA A 20 -0.83 14.47 -5.54
C ALA A 20 -1.62 14.66 -4.25
N LEU A 21 -1.26 13.92 -3.18
CA LEU A 21 -1.85 14.09 -1.85
C LEU A 21 -1.62 15.50 -1.33
N THR A 22 -0.38 16.01 -1.41
CA THR A 22 -0.04 17.36 -0.95
C THR A 22 -0.84 18.42 -1.70
N ALA A 23 -0.96 18.30 -3.02
CA ALA A 23 -1.77 19.21 -3.84
C ALA A 23 -3.26 19.16 -3.45
N ALA A 24 -3.83 17.97 -3.28
CA ALA A 24 -5.23 17.81 -2.89
C ALA A 24 -5.51 18.44 -1.52
N LEU A 25 -4.62 18.26 -0.55
CA LEU A 25 -4.74 18.86 0.78
C LEU A 25 -4.65 20.40 0.72
N ALA A 26 -3.75 20.94 -0.11
CA ALA A 26 -3.62 22.39 -0.31
C ALA A 26 -4.86 23.00 -0.99
N ASP A 27 -5.53 22.24 -1.85
CA ASP A 27 -6.79 22.63 -2.50
C ASP A 27 -8.04 22.45 -1.60
N GLY A 28 -7.84 22.11 -0.32
CA GLY A 28 -8.93 21.98 0.65
C GLY A 28 -9.73 20.68 0.53
N ALA A 29 -9.14 19.61 -0.01
CA ALA A 29 -9.79 18.30 -0.05
C ALA A 29 -10.22 17.86 1.36
N VAL A 30 -11.50 17.52 1.50
CA VAL A 30 -12.09 17.05 2.76
C VAL A 30 -12.08 15.54 2.91
N VAL A 31 -11.92 14.80 1.80
CA VAL A 31 -11.82 13.34 1.74
C VAL A 31 -10.80 12.97 0.67
N ILE A 32 -9.99 11.96 0.94
CA ILE A 32 -9.00 11.43 -0.01
C ILE A 32 -9.43 10.03 -0.46
N VAL A 33 -9.52 9.81 -1.76
CA VAL A 33 -9.82 8.49 -2.34
C VAL A 33 -8.60 7.99 -3.10
N LEU A 34 -8.06 6.86 -2.68
CA LEU A 34 -7.05 6.12 -3.42
C LEU A 34 -7.75 5.14 -4.36
N ALA A 35 -7.56 5.34 -5.66
CA ALA A 35 -8.12 4.48 -6.70
C ALA A 35 -7.04 4.14 -7.74
N SER A 36 -7.26 3.04 -8.46
CA SER A 36 -6.40 2.59 -9.55
C SER A 36 -7.11 2.69 -10.89
N ASP A 37 -6.37 3.11 -11.92
CA ASP A 37 -6.80 3.00 -13.32
C ASP A 37 -6.19 1.77 -14.03
N VAL A 38 -5.33 1.02 -13.35
CA VAL A 38 -4.70 -0.19 -13.88
C VAL A 38 -5.66 -1.37 -13.76
N PRO A 39 -6.02 -2.04 -14.86
CA PRO A 39 -6.98 -3.15 -14.84
C PRO A 39 -6.53 -4.28 -13.90
N ARG A 40 -7.47 -4.77 -13.08
CA ARG A 40 -7.30 -5.89 -12.13
C ARG A 40 -6.36 -5.63 -10.96
N PHE A 41 -5.76 -4.45 -10.83
CA PHE A 41 -4.86 -4.14 -9.74
C PHE A 41 -5.31 -2.87 -9.02
N PHE A 42 -5.41 -2.95 -7.70
CA PHE A 42 -5.28 -1.77 -6.85
C PHE A 42 -3.79 -1.43 -6.71
N ALA A 43 -3.01 -2.34 -6.12
CA ALA A 43 -1.54 -2.27 -6.04
C ALA A 43 -0.96 -3.65 -5.73
N ALA A 44 0.06 -4.07 -6.48
CA ALA A 44 0.66 -5.40 -6.37
C ALA A 44 1.74 -5.53 -5.29
N GLY A 45 2.05 -4.44 -4.58
CA GLY A 45 3.02 -4.45 -3.49
C GLY A 45 4.28 -3.64 -3.79
N ALA A 46 5.35 -3.94 -3.07
CA ALA A 46 6.66 -3.34 -3.27
C ALA A 46 7.23 -3.68 -4.66
N ASP A 47 8.13 -2.84 -5.15
CA ASP A 47 8.79 -3.08 -6.44
C ASP A 47 9.76 -4.28 -6.34
N LEU A 48 9.41 -5.36 -7.04
CA LEU A 48 10.18 -6.61 -7.06
C LEU A 48 11.58 -6.43 -7.68
N LYS A 49 11.79 -5.43 -8.55
CA LYS A 49 13.11 -5.15 -9.12
C LYS A 49 14.05 -4.57 -8.07
N LEU A 50 13.54 -3.62 -7.27
CA LEU A 50 14.28 -3.09 -6.12
C LEU A 50 14.62 -4.20 -5.14
N LEU A 51 13.69 -5.13 -4.88
CA LEU A 51 13.94 -6.30 -4.03
C LEU A 51 15.05 -7.23 -4.55
N ALA A 52 15.19 -7.37 -5.87
CA ALA A 52 16.14 -8.30 -6.48
C ALA A 52 17.54 -7.71 -6.66
N GLU A 53 17.65 -6.40 -6.86
CA GLU A 53 18.87 -5.73 -7.29
C GLU A 53 19.51 -4.82 -6.23
N ALA A 54 18.73 -4.40 -5.22
CA ALA A 54 19.22 -3.45 -4.21
C ALA A 54 20.17 -4.10 -3.20
N SER A 55 21.13 -3.32 -2.72
CA SER A 55 21.86 -3.67 -1.51
C SER A 55 20.91 -3.64 -0.29
N PRO A 56 21.26 -4.30 0.83
CA PRO A 56 20.45 -4.24 2.05
C PRO A 56 20.17 -2.81 2.53
N ASP A 57 21.12 -1.90 2.38
CA ASP A 57 20.98 -0.49 2.79
C ASP A 57 20.00 0.25 1.86
N ASP A 58 20.17 0.10 0.54
CA ASP A 58 19.26 0.70 -0.46
C ASP A 58 17.82 0.19 -0.30
N PHE A 59 17.66 -1.10 0.02
CA PHE A 59 16.36 -1.68 0.29
C PHE A 59 15.75 -1.14 1.60
N GLY A 60 16.59 -0.93 2.62
CA GLY A 60 16.21 -0.30 3.88
C GLY A 60 15.66 1.11 3.67
N ASP A 61 16.36 1.93 2.89
CA ASP A 61 15.96 3.30 2.55
C ASP A 61 14.65 3.34 1.75
N TYR A 62 14.48 2.38 0.82
CA TYR A 62 13.24 2.22 0.06
C TYR A 62 12.07 1.91 0.99
N LEU A 63 12.26 0.93 1.87
CA LEU A 63 11.23 0.52 2.80
C LEU A 63 10.89 1.63 3.78
N ALA A 64 11.87 2.41 4.23
CA ALA A 64 11.66 3.59 5.07
C ALA A 64 10.80 4.65 4.35
N THR A 65 11.08 4.91 3.07
CA THR A 65 10.31 5.84 2.23
C THR A 65 8.87 5.38 2.05
N LEU A 66 8.66 4.11 1.69
CA LEU A 66 7.34 3.52 1.52
C LEU A 66 6.52 3.57 2.84
N ARG A 67 7.16 3.19 3.95
CA ARG A 67 6.57 3.26 5.29
C ARG A 67 6.15 4.67 5.65
N ALA A 68 7.01 5.66 5.43
CA ALA A 68 6.72 7.05 5.76
C ALA A 68 5.47 7.55 5.02
N PHE A 69 5.34 7.22 3.73
CA PHE A 69 4.14 7.57 2.96
C PHE A 69 2.88 6.87 3.47
N ILE A 70 2.95 5.57 3.76
CA ILE A 70 1.81 4.80 4.28
C ILE A 70 1.39 5.29 5.68
N GLU A 71 2.35 5.63 6.56
CA GLU A 71 2.08 6.26 7.85
C GLU A 71 1.46 7.65 7.69
N ARG A 72 1.91 8.45 6.71
CA ARG A 72 1.31 9.74 6.37
C ARG A 72 -0.16 9.57 6.02
N ILE A 73 -0.52 8.62 5.15
CA ILE A 73 -1.92 8.29 4.82
C ILE A 73 -2.71 7.92 6.07
N GLY A 74 -2.15 7.08 6.93
CA GLY A 74 -2.81 6.60 8.15
C GLY A 74 -2.95 7.64 9.27
N SER A 75 -2.25 8.78 9.16
CA SER A 75 -2.26 9.88 10.15
C SER A 75 -2.90 11.17 9.62
N LEU A 76 -3.50 11.14 8.43
CA LEU A 76 -4.24 12.28 7.89
C LEU A 76 -5.43 12.63 8.78
N GLY A 77 -5.70 13.93 8.91
CA GLY A 77 -6.92 14.43 9.55
C GLY A 77 -8.17 14.24 8.70
N GLN A 78 -8.00 14.10 7.39
CA GLN A 78 -9.05 13.81 6.42
C GLN A 78 -9.36 12.31 6.39
N PRO A 79 -10.64 11.91 6.28
CA PRO A 79 -11.01 10.53 5.97
C PRO A 79 -10.37 10.07 4.65
N THR A 80 -9.81 8.86 4.67
CA THR A 80 -9.20 8.22 3.49
C THR A 80 -9.97 6.95 3.10
N VAL A 81 -10.15 6.73 1.81
CA VAL A 81 -10.83 5.55 1.25
C VAL A 81 -9.93 4.84 0.26
N ALA A 82 -9.64 3.56 0.50
CA ALA A 82 -9.08 2.67 -0.50
C ALA A 82 -10.22 2.09 -1.35
N SER A 83 -10.30 2.50 -2.62
CA SER A 83 -11.20 1.94 -3.62
C SER A 83 -10.48 0.80 -4.35
N ILE A 84 -10.70 -0.43 -3.88
CA ILE A 84 -9.98 -1.64 -4.28
C ILE A 84 -10.75 -2.33 -5.41
N SER A 85 -10.43 -1.98 -6.65
CA SER A 85 -11.05 -2.54 -7.86
C SER A 85 -10.49 -3.91 -8.29
N GLY A 86 -9.47 -4.43 -7.60
CA GLY A 86 -8.81 -5.68 -7.97
C GLY A 86 -7.78 -6.10 -6.92
N MET A 87 -6.64 -6.62 -7.35
CA MET A 87 -5.60 -7.13 -6.46
C MET A 87 -4.96 -6.04 -5.58
N ALA A 88 -4.96 -6.26 -4.27
CA ALA A 88 -4.21 -5.49 -3.28
C ALA A 88 -3.28 -6.44 -2.51
N LEU A 89 -2.00 -6.48 -2.89
CA LEU A 89 -1.04 -7.47 -2.40
C LEU A 89 0.15 -6.80 -1.71
N GLY A 90 0.63 -7.41 -0.63
CA GLY A 90 1.79 -6.95 0.14
C GLY A 90 1.68 -5.48 0.53
N GLY A 91 2.67 -4.67 0.17
CA GLY A 91 2.64 -3.20 0.31
C GLY A 91 1.36 -2.51 -0.21
N GLY A 92 0.69 -3.06 -1.22
CA GLY A 92 -0.59 -2.57 -1.72
C GLY A 92 -1.74 -2.79 -0.73
N LEU A 93 -1.76 -3.95 -0.05
CA LEU A 93 -2.68 -4.17 1.07
C LEU A 93 -2.28 -3.32 2.28
N GLU A 94 -0.98 -3.14 2.56
CA GLU A 94 -0.51 -2.27 3.65
C GLU A 94 -0.96 -0.82 3.46
N LEU A 95 -0.91 -0.29 2.23
CA LEU A 95 -1.47 1.01 1.87
C LEU A 95 -2.99 1.06 2.11
N ALA A 96 -3.73 0.04 1.67
CA ALA A 96 -5.18 -0.02 1.87
C ALA A 96 -5.58 -0.14 3.36
N LEU A 97 -4.77 -0.84 4.16
CA LEU A 97 -4.95 -0.98 5.61
C LEU A 97 -4.68 0.33 6.34
N ALA A 98 -3.85 1.22 5.79
CA ALA A 98 -3.62 2.55 6.36
C ALA A 98 -4.80 3.50 6.12
N CYS A 99 -5.63 3.27 5.10
CA CYS A 99 -6.82 4.11 4.89
C CYS A 99 -7.85 3.95 6.03
N THR A 100 -8.71 4.95 6.22
CA THR A 100 -9.84 4.87 7.16
C THR A 100 -10.82 3.79 6.73
N PHE A 101 -11.24 3.83 5.46
CA PHE A 101 -12.18 2.89 4.86
C PHE A 101 -11.56 2.10 3.70
N ARG A 102 -12.09 0.90 3.48
CA ARG A 102 -11.76 0.03 2.34
C ARG A 102 -13.06 -0.41 1.70
N ILE A 103 -13.23 -0.12 0.42
CA ILE A 103 -14.33 -0.62 -0.40
C ILE A 103 -13.70 -1.52 -1.46
N ALA A 104 -14.04 -2.80 -1.45
CA ALA A 104 -13.47 -3.79 -2.35
C ALA A 104 -14.51 -4.34 -3.33
N ALA A 105 -14.08 -4.55 -4.57
CA ALA A 105 -14.82 -5.36 -5.52
C ALA A 105 -15.02 -6.78 -4.98
N VAL A 106 -16.12 -7.43 -5.34
CA VAL A 106 -16.47 -8.79 -4.85
C VAL A 106 -15.40 -9.81 -5.22
N ASP A 107 -14.71 -9.60 -6.34
CA ASP A 107 -13.65 -10.44 -6.89
C ASP A 107 -12.24 -9.90 -6.61
N ALA A 108 -12.10 -8.88 -5.74
CA ALA A 108 -10.81 -8.38 -5.31
C ALA A 108 -10.03 -9.47 -4.53
N LEU A 109 -8.74 -9.59 -4.83
CA LEU A 109 -7.84 -10.48 -4.10
C LEU A 109 -6.96 -9.64 -3.17
N LEU A 110 -6.97 -9.99 -1.88
CA LEU A 110 -6.23 -9.29 -0.84
C LEU A 110 -5.28 -10.27 -0.16
N GLY A 111 -4.03 -9.85 0.09
CA GLY A 111 -3.09 -10.68 0.86
C GLY A 111 -1.75 -10.02 1.10
N VAL A 112 -0.94 -10.65 1.96
CA VAL A 112 0.45 -10.27 2.27
C VAL A 112 1.38 -11.44 1.92
N PRO A 113 1.69 -11.66 0.62
CA PRO A 113 2.44 -12.83 0.17
C PRO A 113 3.97 -12.71 0.35
N GLU A 114 4.46 -11.73 1.12
CA GLU A 114 5.90 -11.45 1.32
C GLU A 114 6.71 -12.69 1.75
N ILE A 115 6.10 -13.61 2.51
CA ILE A 115 6.75 -14.83 2.97
C ILE A 115 7.20 -15.73 1.81
N LYS A 116 6.54 -15.65 0.64
CA LYS A 116 6.94 -16.38 -0.57
C LYS A 116 8.29 -15.93 -1.11
N LEU A 117 8.75 -14.75 -0.68
CA LEU A 117 10.06 -14.19 -1.00
C LEU A 117 11.02 -14.26 0.21
N GLY A 118 10.63 -14.93 1.30
CA GLY A 118 11.41 -14.98 2.55
C GLY A 118 11.37 -13.68 3.35
N LEU A 119 10.36 -12.84 3.14
CA LEU A 119 10.22 -11.53 3.76
C LEU A 119 8.97 -11.46 4.65
N LEU A 120 8.90 -10.42 5.47
CA LEU A 120 7.70 -10.04 6.22
C LEU A 120 7.17 -8.70 5.70
N PRO A 121 5.87 -8.40 5.88
CA PRO A 121 5.31 -7.09 5.53
C PRO A 121 6.00 -5.97 6.30
N GLY A 122 6.64 -5.07 5.54
CA GLY A 122 7.52 -4.05 6.09
C GLY A 122 6.86 -2.69 6.23
N ALA A 123 5.75 -2.42 5.54
CA ALA A 123 5.05 -1.14 5.56
C ALA A 123 3.90 -1.04 6.59
N GLY A 124 3.98 -1.85 7.64
CA GLY A 124 3.05 -1.83 8.78
C GLY A 124 1.96 -2.89 8.74
N GLY A 125 1.99 -3.83 7.79
CA GLY A 125 1.06 -4.95 7.65
C GLY A 125 1.06 -5.87 8.86
N THR A 126 2.24 -6.18 9.41
CA THR A 126 2.40 -6.94 10.67
C THR A 126 1.73 -6.27 11.87
N GLN A 127 1.41 -4.97 11.76
CA GLN A 127 0.80 -4.18 12.80
C GLN A 127 -0.70 -3.95 12.53
N ARG A 128 -1.05 -3.44 11.36
CA ARG A 128 -2.43 -3.06 11.01
C ARG A 128 -3.33 -4.27 10.80
N LEU A 129 -2.82 -5.32 10.14
CA LEU A 129 -3.62 -6.52 9.85
C LEU A 129 -4.14 -7.22 11.10
N PRO A 130 -3.31 -7.60 12.11
CA PRO A 130 -3.82 -8.26 13.32
C PRO A 130 -4.75 -7.40 14.16
N ARG A 131 -4.63 -6.07 14.09
CA ARG A 131 -5.57 -5.14 14.75
C ARG A 131 -6.94 -5.12 14.06
N LEU A 132 -6.99 -5.41 12.76
CA LEU A 132 -8.22 -5.40 11.97
C LEU A 132 -8.94 -6.75 11.99
N VAL A 133 -8.22 -7.85 11.74
CA VAL A 133 -8.82 -9.19 11.57
C VAL A 133 -8.60 -10.12 12.77
N GLY A 134 -7.91 -9.64 13.80
CA GLY A 134 -7.48 -10.45 14.93
C GLY A 134 -6.20 -11.23 14.64
N ARG A 135 -5.50 -11.64 15.71
CA ARG A 135 -4.17 -12.27 15.62
C ARG A 135 -4.16 -13.59 14.85
N ALA A 136 -5.14 -14.46 15.07
CA ALA A 136 -5.17 -15.79 14.44
C ALA A 136 -5.28 -15.69 12.91
N ALA A 137 -6.31 -15.00 12.42
CA ALA A 137 -6.51 -14.80 10.99
C ALA A 137 -5.35 -14.04 10.34
N ALA A 138 -4.74 -13.08 11.04
CA ALA A 138 -3.57 -12.38 10.52
C ALA A 138 -2.34 -13.31 10.38
N LEU A 139 -2.10 -14.20 11.34
CA LEU A 139 -1.00 -15.17 11.26
C LEU A 139 -1.20 -16.22 10.17
N ASP A 140 -2.45 -16.57 9.84
CA ASP A 140 -2.74 -17.47 8.71
C ASP A 140 -2.49 -16.79 7.35
N LEU A 141 -2.57 -15.46 7.30
CA LEU A 141 -2.36 -14.66 6.09
C LEU A 141 -0.90 -14.24 5.88
N LEU A 142 -0.11 -14.13 6.96
CA LEU A 142 1.30 -13.73 6.99
C LEU A 142 2.24 -14.89 6.68
#